data_AF-A0A239APE9-F1
#
_entry.id   AF-A0A239APE9-F1
#
_cell.length_a   1.000
_cell.length_b   1.000
_cell.length_c   1.000
_cell.angle_alpha   90.00
_cell.angle_beta   90.00
_cell.angle_gamma   90.00
#
_symmetry.space_group_name_H-M   'P 1'
#
loop_
_entity.id
_entity.type
_entity.pdbx_description
1 polymer ?
#
loop_
_entity_poly.entity_id
_entity_poly.type
_entity_poly.pdbx_seq_one_letter_code
_entity_poly.pdbx_strand_id
1 'polypeptide(L)'
;MTDKPDRPARPGAMVAYEEAKALAVSPDPRVRADLAARPDLAPELLFYMADDDDPAVRRAVAMHESTPLQAAPRLARDRDVDVRVMLARRLARALPHLSAAESAALRDVALHALTMLAADQVVRVRAAVAGALRDVAVAPPALIATLARDVAREVAEPILRSCINLPDQELIAIVAAQPIPWVLEAIARREKLSPPVADAVAAQGDRVATATLLANPGASLSDQGMDGLVEGRLAATQNPATIVKPLLPPGLLGRLSRIIDDSVRGELVAHGFDREDRQEIVAVTQRRLEWARDYVKREPAEAKALRLKAEGRLSEEVVWDALSWGDKGFVRAALALRADLAPDLVQRIIDTQSARAITALAWRAGLSMRCARLLQLKSGLPPTKLLNARNGVDYPMTEEQMRWQLGLFGVE
;
A
#
# COMPACT_ATOMS: atom_id res chain seq x y z
N MET A 1 -59.89 19.82 -15.43
CA MET A 1 -59.92 21.17 -14.82
C MET A 1 -60.15 20.98 -13.33
N THR A 2 -59.07 20.94 -12.56
CA THR A 2 -59.11 21.00 -11.10
C THR A 2 -58.17 22.12 -10.71
N ASP A 3 -58.78 23.30 -10.64
CA ASP A 3 -58.20 24.57 -10.25
C ASP A 3 -57.86 24.51 -8.75
N LYS A 4 -56.58 24.67 -8.42
CA LYS A 4 -56.09 24.75 -7.04
C LYS A 4 -55.85 26.24 -6.78
N PRO A 5 -56.43 26.84 -5.73
CA PRO A 5 -56.36 28.29 -5.58
C PRO A 5 -54.94 28.69 -5.24
N ASP A 6 -54.37 29.55 -6.08
CA ASP A 6 -53.12 30.26 -5.86
C ASP A 6 -53.29 31.12 -4.59
N ARG A 7 -52.60 30.75 -3.51
CA ARG A 7 -52.63 31.53 -2.26
C ARG A 7 -51.85 32.83 -2.53
N PRO A 8 -52.44 34.02 -2.34
CA PRO A 8 -51.72 35.26 -2.59
C PRO A 8 -50.51 35.35 -1.65
N ALA A 9 -49.33 35.62 -2.22
CA ALA A 9 -48.11 35.86 -1.47
C ALA A 9 -48.35 36.98 -0.44
N ARG A 10 -47.84 36.81 0.79
CA ARG A 10 -47.96 37.82 1.85
C ARG A 10 -47.36 39.15 1.35
N PRO A 11 -47.95 40.31 1.64
CA PRO A 11 -47.50 41.61 1.11
C PRO A 11 -45.99 41.88 1.26
N GLY A 12 -45.39 41.51 2.40
CA GLY A 12 -43.95 41.66 2.62
C GLY A 12 -43.05 40.72 1.81
N ALA A 13 -43.54 39.54 1.41
CA ALA A 13 -42.78 38.62 0.55
C ALA A 13 -42.74 39.12 -0.90
N MET A 14 -43.80 39.77 -1.36
CA MET A 14 -43.85 40.37 -2.69
C MET A 14 -42.91 41.58 -2.80
N VAL A 15 -42.84 42.42 -1.75
CA VAL A 15 -41.88 43.53 -1.70
C VAL A 15 -40.43 43.02 -1.70
N ALA A 16 -40.12 42.01 -0.88
CA ALA A 16 -38.79 41.39 -0.84
C ALA A 16 -38.38 40.75 -2.18
N TYR A 17 -39.35 40.18 -2.93
CA TYR A 17 -39.09 39.62 -4.26
C TYR A 17 -38.79 40.70 -5.30
N GLU A 18 -39.56 41.79 -5.34
CA GLU A 18 -39.30 42.91 -6.27
C GLU A 18 -37.97 43.61 -5.96
N GLU A 19 -37.62 43.76 -4.68
CA GLU A 19 -36.30 44.24 -4.26
C GLU A 19 -35.17 43.31 -4.74
N ALA A 20 -35.30 41.99 -4.53
CA ALA A 20 -34.34 41.00 -5.00
C ALA A 20 -34.19 41.05 -6.54
N LYS A 21 -35.30 41.21 -7.27
CA LYS A 21 -35.31 41.34 -8.72
C LYS A 21 -34.59 42.62 -9.19
N ALA A 22 -34.77 43.74 -8.50
CA ALA A 22 -34.03 44.97 -8.79
C ALA A 22 -32.52 44.82 -8.53
N LEU A 23 -32.15 44.15 -7.44
CA LEU A 23 -30.74 43.86 -7.12
C LEU A 23 -30.10 42.90 -8.12
N ALA A 24 -30.86 41.96 -8.69
CA ALA A 24 -30.38 40.98 -9.67
C ALA A 24 -29.91 41.63 -10.98
N VAL A 25 -30.30 42.87 -11.27
CA VAL A 25 -29.86 43.65 -12.44
C VAL A 25 -28.96 44.82 -12.06
N SER A 26 -28.46 44.86 -10.82
CA SER A 26 -27.52 45.88 -10.35
C SER A 26 -26.28 45.94 -11.27
N PRO A 27 -25.77 47.14 -11.61
CA PRO A 27 -24.53 47.25 -12.38
C PRO A 27 -23.31 46.71 -11.63
N ASP A 28 -23.34 46.68 -10.30
CA ASP A 28 -22.25 46.14 -9.48
C ASP A 28 -22.36 44.61 -9.36
N PRO A 29 -21.41 43.84 -9.92
CA PRO A 29 -21.41 42.38 -9.83
C PRO A 29 -21.29 41.86 -8.40
N ARG A 30 -20.72 42.64 -7.46
CA ARG A 30 -20.63 42.24 -6.05
C ARG A 30 -22.01 42.16 -5.42
N VAL A 31 -22.84 43.17 -5.67
CA VAL A 31 -24.24 43.20 -5.21
C VAL A 31 -25.02 42.02 -5.76
N ARG A 32 -24.83 41.67 -7.04
CA ARG A 32 -25.46 40.50 -7.66
C ARG A 32 -24.95 39.19 -7.06
N ALA A 33 -23.65 39.08 -6.77
CA ALA A 33 -23.06 37.88 -6.18
C ALA A 33 -23.54 37.68 -4.73
N ASP A 34 -23.61 38.76 -3.95
CA ASP A 34 -24.14 38.76 -2.58
C ASP A 34 -25.62 38.36 -2.57
N LEU A 35 -26.41 38.86 -3.53
CA LEU A 35 -27.80 38.43 -3.73
C LEU A 35 -27.87 36.93 -4.03
N ALA A 36 -27.08 36.43 -4.99
CA ALA A 36 -27.06 35.02 -5.37
C ALA A 36 -26.60 34.07 -4.24
N ALA A 37 -25.87 34.58 -3.25
CA ALA A 37 -25.43 33.83 -2.08
C ALA A 37 -26.50 33.75 -0.98
N ARG A 38 -27.60 34.51 -1.09
CA ARG A 38 -28.66 34.53 -0.07
C ARG A 38 -29.48 33.23 -0.08
N PRO A 39 -29.59 32.51 1.05
CA PRO A 39 -30.25 31.21 1.11
C PRO A 39 -31.76 31.27 0.81
N ASP A 40 -32.37 32.45 0.98
CA ASP A 40 -33.79 32.71 0.74
C ASP A 40 -34.10 33.19 -0.69
N LEU A 41 -33.10 33.27 -1.58
CA LEU A 41 -33.31 33.74 -2.95
C LEU A 41 -34.21 32.78 -3.74
N ALA A 42 -35.16 33.35 -4.46
CA ALA A 42 -36.11 32.61 -5.29
C ALA A 42 -35.40 31.78 -6.38
N PRO A 43 -35.74 30.49 -6.56
CA PRO A 43 -35.12 29.62 -7.56
C PRO A 43 -35.16 30.17 -8.99
N GLU A 44 -36.21 30.91 -9.36
CA GLU A 44 -36.37 31.51 -10.68
C GLU A 44 -35.35 32.62 -10.94
N LEU A 45 -35.00 33.41 -9.91
CA LEU A 45 -33.94 34.41 -10.00
C LEU A 45 -32.58 33.74 -10.14
N LEU A 46 -32.31 32.68 -9.35
CA LEU A 46 -31.09 31.88 -9.49
C LEU A 46 -30.95 31.27 -10.89
N PHE A 47 -32.05 30.81 -11.48
CA PHE A 47 -32.05 30.29 -12.85
C PHE A 47 -31.67 31.37 -13.89
N TYR A 48 -32.17 32.60 -13.72
CA TYR A 48 -31.80 33.72 -14.59
C TYR A 48 -30.33 34.13 -14.40
N MET A 49 -29.87 34.21 -13.15
CA MET A 49 -28.50 34.60 -12.78
C MET A 49 -27.45 33.53 -13.16
N ALA A 50 -27.87 32.33 -13.59
CA ALA A 50 -26.96 31.32 -14.12
C ALA A 50 -26.26 31.77 -15.42
N ASP A 51 -26.86 32.72 -16.14
CA ASP A 51 -26.33 33.30 -17.38
C ASP A 51 -25.71 34.70 -17.15
N ASP A 52 -25.46 35.11 -15.89
CA ASP A 52 -24.85 36.41 -15.55
C ASP A 52 -23.48 36.59 -16.22
N ASP A 53 -23.11 37.81 -16.60
CA ASP A 53 -21.81 38.08 -17.24
C ASP A 53 -20.62 37.86 -16.30
N ASP A 54 -20.80 38.12 -15.00
CA ASP A 54 -19.73 38.05 -14.00
C ASP A 54 -19.57 36.63 -13.41
N PRO A 55 -18.35 36.06 -13.43
CA PRO A 55 -18.12 34.72 -12.93
C PRO A 55 -18.35 34.57 -11.41
N ALA A 56 -18.22 35.63 -10.60
CA ALA A 56 -18.48 35.54 -9.16
C ALA A 56 -19.96 35.28 -8.89
N VAL A 57 -20.87 35.90 -9.66
CA VAL A 57 -22.30 35.63 -9.59
C VAL A 57 -22.60 34.19 -9.97
N ARG A 58 -22.08 33.73 -11.13
CA ARG A 58 -22.30 32.36 -11.59
C ARG A 58 -21.73 31.30 -10.64
N ARG A 59 -20.63 31.59 -9.95
CA ARG A 59 -20.06 30.72 -8.88
C ARG A 59 -21.01 30.61 -7.69
N ALA A 60 -21.57 31.74 -7.22
CA ALA A 60 -22.57 31.75 -6.16
C ALA A 60 -23.79 30.90 -6.55
N VAL A 61 -24.32 31.11 -7.75
CA VAL A 61 -25.45 30.33 -8.31
C VAL A 61 -25.12 28.84 -8.40
N ALA A 62 -23.92 28.46 -8.83
CA ALA A 62 -23.51 27.07 -9.01
C ALA A 62 -23.39 26.28 -7.70
N MET A 63 -23.08 26.95 -6.58
CA MET A 63 -22.99 26.33 -5.26
C MET A 63 -24.32 26.38 -4.49
N HIS A 64 -25.23 27.28 -4.85
CA HIS A 64 -26.48 27.51 -4.13
C HIS A 64 -27.45 26.31 -4.19
N GLU A 65 -27.97 25.89 -3.04
CA GLU A 65 -28.81 24.67 -2.91
C GLU A 65 -30.13 24.81 -3.67
N SER A 66 -30.78 25.98 -3.61
CA SER A 66 -32.05 26.26 -4.29
C SER A 66 -31.94 26.52 -5.80
N THR A 67 -30.73 26.53 -6.39
CA THR A 67 -30.61 26.73 -7.85
C THR A 67 -31.24 25.55 -8.60
N PRO A 68 -32.24 25.78 -9.47
CA PRO A 68 -32.92 24.71 -10.20
C PRO A 68 -31.94 23.80 -10.95
N LEU A 69 -32.15 22.49 -10.94
CA LEU A 69 -31.30 21.52 -11.65
C LEU A 69 -31.33 21.73 -13.17
N GLN A 70 -32.38 22.36 -13.69
CA GLN A 70 -32.52 22.77 -15.08
C GLN A 70 -31.44 23.76 -15.52
N ALA A 71 -30.79 24.48 -14.59
CA ALA A 71 -29.63 25.33 -14.89
C ALA A 71 -28.32 24.53 -15.03
N ALA A 72 -28.27 23.28 -14.55
CA ALA A 72 -27.04 22.49 -14.52
C ALA A 72 -26.41 22.27 -15.90
N PRO A 73 -27.15 21.98 -16.98
CA PRO A 73 -26.54 21.85 -18.31
C PRO A 73 -25.88 23.13 -18.82
N ARG A 74 -26.39 24.31 -18.42
CA ARG A 74 -25.79 25.62 -18.76
C ARG A 74 -24.50 25.82 -17.99
N LEU A 75 -24.57 25.69 -16.67
CA LEU A 75 -23.43 25.84 -15.76
C LEU A 75 -22.32 24.79 -16.01
N ALA A 76 -22.66 23.61 -16.51
CA ALA A 76 -21.70 22.58 -16.88
C ALA A 76 -20.86 22.95 -18.12
N ARG A 77 -21.32 23.91 -18.93
CA ARG A 77 -20.62 24.46 -20.10
C ARG A 77 -20.04 25.84 -19.83
N ASP A 78 -20.06 26.31 -18.58
CA ASP A 78 -19.54 27.62 -18.22
C ASP A 78 -18.07 27.76 -18.61
N ARG A 79 -17.66 28.95 -19.04
CA ARG A 79 -16.26 29.26 -19.34
C ARG A 79 -15.36 29.21 -18.10
N ASP A 80 -15.92 29.50 -16.92
CA ASP A 80 -15.21 29.56 -15.66
C ASP A 80 -15.06 28.16 -15.03
N VAL A 81 -13.82 27.78 -14.73
CA VAL A 81 -13.51 26.45 -14.18
C VAL A 81 -14.06 26.28 -12.76
N ASP A 82 -14.11 27.34 -11.95
CA ASP A 82 -14.64 27.26 -10.58
C ASP A 82 -16.15 27.01 -10.59
N VAL A 83 -16.90 27.64 -11.51
CA VAL A 83 -18.33 27.35 -11.70
C VAL A 83 -18.56 25.84 -11.92
N ARG A 84 -17.82 25.24 -12.85
CA ARG A 84 -17.95 23.81 -13.19
C ARG A 84 -17.58 22.90 -12.03
N VAL A 85 -16.52 23.23 -11.28
CA VAL A 85 -16.10 22.50 -10.07
C VAL A 85 -17.15 22.59 -8.95
N MET A 86 -17.71 23.78 -8.71
CA MET A 86 -18.74 23.99 -7.68
C MET A 86 -20.02 23.25 -8.04
N LEU A 87 -20.42 23.28 -9.31
CA LEU A 87 -21.55 22.52 -9.81
C LEU A 87 -21.36 21.01 -9.61
N ALA A 88 -20.19 20.44 -9.95
CA ALA A 88 -19.88 19.02 -9.75
C ALA A 88 -20.15 18.57 -8.31
N ARG A 89 -19.63 19.34 -7.33
CA ARG A 89 -19.82 19.07 -5.89
C ARG A 89 -21.27 19.20 -5.46
N ARG A 90 -22.00 20.17 -6.01
CA ARG A 90 -23.43 20.35 -5.70
C ARG A 90 -24.27 19.20 -6.23
N LEU A 91 -24.09 18.83 -7.50
CA LEU A 91 -24.85 17.76 -8.14
C LEU A 91 -24.60 16.40 -7.47
N ALA A 92 -23.35 16.10 -7.10
CA ALA A 92 -23.02 14.87 -6.38
C ALA A 92 -23.72 14.78 -5.01
N ARG A 93 -23.81 15.90 -4.26
CA ARG A 93 -24.54 15.98 -2.99
C ARG A 93 -26.06 15.86 -3.16
N ALA A 94 -26.60 16.41 -4.25
CA ALA A 94 -28.04 16.33 -4.52
C ALA A 94 -28.48 14.92 -4.96
N LEU A 95 -27.61 14.16 -5.62
CA LEU A 95 -27.97 12.91 -6.29
C LEU A 95 -28.67 11.86 -5.40
N PRO A 96 -28.25 11.60 -4.14
CA PRO A 96 -28.96 10.68 -3.24
C PRO A 96 -30.41 11.08 -2.93
N HIS A 97 -30.73 12.37 -3.01
CA HIS A 97 -32.04 12.91 -2.70
C HIS A 97 -33.01 12.91 -3.90
N LEU A 98 -32.53 12.58 -5.11
CA LEU A 98 -33.33 12.54 -6.34
C LEU A 98 -33.83 11.14 -6.68
N SER A 99 -34.03 10.28 -5.68
CA SER A 99 -34.32 8.84 -5.84
C SER A 99 -35.80 8.49 -6.03
N ALA A 100 -36.72 9.41 -5.74
CA ALA A 100 -38.16 9.21 -5.92
C ALA A 100 -38.56 9.25 -7.41
N ALA A 101 -39.58 8.47 -7.79
CA ALA A 101 -40.09 8.43 -9.18
C ALA A 101 -40.50 9.81 -9.70
N GLU A 102 -41.04 10.67 -8.82
CA GLU A 102 -41.43 12.05 -9.14
C GLU A 102 -40.23 12.95 -9.48
N SER A 103 -39.01 12.58 -9.08
CA SER A 103 -37.76 13.32 -9.35
C SER A 103 -36.91 12.69 -10.45
N ALA A 104 -37.42 11.67 -11.17
CA ALA A 104 -36.65 10.95 -12.19
C ALA A 104 -36.10 11.88 -13.29
N ALA A 105 -36.94 12.77 -13.83
CA ALA A 105 -36.51 13.73 -14.86
C ALA A 105 -35.42 14.68 -14.35
N LEU A 106 -35.49 15.10 -13.09
CA LEU A 106 -34.46 15.96 -12.48
C LEU A 106 -33.16 15.20 -12.22
N ARG A 107 -33.24 13.92 -11.85
CA ARG A 107 -32.09 13.04 -11.75
C ARG A 107 -31.40 12.90 -13.10
N ASP A 108 -32.14 12.71 -14.18
CA ASP A 108 -31.57 12.59 -15.53
C ASP A 108 -30.83 13.87 -15.95
N VAL A 109 -31.38 15.05 -15.64
CA VAL A 109 -30.72 16.33 -15.87
C VAL A 109 -29.41 16.45 -15.08
N ALA A 110 -29.43 16.08 -13.79
CA ALA A 110 -28.24 16.09 -12.95
C ALA A 110 -27.16 15.12 -13.45
N LEU A 111 -27.55 13.91 -13.84
CA LEU A 111 -26.64 12.90 -14.38
C LEU A 111 -26.05 13.30 -15.73
N HIS A 112 -26.86 13.92 -16.59
CA HIS A 112 -26.38 14.47 -17.86
C HIS A 112 -25.31 15.55 -17.62
N ALA A 113 -25.56 16.48 -16.70
CA ALA A 113 -24.57 17.50 -16.32
C ALA A 113 -23.30 16.90 -15.72
N LEU A 114 -23.41 15.92 -14.81
CA LEU A 114 -22.25 15.20 -14.27
C LEU A 114 -21.45 14.47 -15.35
N THR A 115 -22.13 13.87 -16.33
CA THR A 115 -21.48 13.22 -17.48
C THR A 115 -20.71 14.22 -18.34
N MET A 116 -21.28 15.41 -18.59
CA MET A 116 -20.57 16.48 -19.30
C MET A 116 -19.31 16.92 -18.53
N LEU A 117 -19.42 17.11 -17.21
CA LEU A 117 -18.29 17.51 -16.36
C LEU A 117 -17.22 16.42 -16.26
N ALA A 118 -17.60 15.15 -16.33
CA ALA A 118 -16.65 14.03 -16.38
C ALA A 118 -15.93 13.90 -17.73
N ALA A 119 -16.47 14.49 -18.80
CA ALA A 119 -15.83 14.58 -20.11
C ALA A 119 -15.12 15.94 -20.33
N ASP A 120 -15.01 16.77 -19.29
CA ASP A 120 -14.41 18.10 -19.38
C ASP A 120 -12.92 18.03 -19.76
N GLN A 121 -12.46 18.97 -20.58
CA GLN A 121 -11.06 19.04 -20.99
C GLN A 121 -10.12 19.38 -19.82
N VAL A 122 -10.63 20.08 -18.80
CA VAL A 122 -9.88 20.49 -17.62
C VAL A 122 -9.87 19.38 -16.57
N VAL A 123 -8.68 18.85 -16.29
CA VAL A 123 -8.44 17.78 -15.29
C VAL A 123 -9.04 18.13 -13.92
N ARG A 124 -8.90 19.39 -13.49
CA ARG A 124 -9.43 19.86 -12.20
C ARG A 124 -10.96 19.69 -12.07
N VAL A 125 -11.70 19.82 -13.18
CA VAL A 125 -13.16 19.62 -13.20
C VAL A 125 -13.48 18.14 -13.06
N ARG A 126 -12.84 17.30 -13.88
CA ARG A 126 -13.03 15.84 -13.80
C ARG A 126 -12.65 15.27 -12.43
N ALA A 127 -11.56 15.76 -11.84
CA ALA A 127 -11.11 15.38 -10.50
C ALA A 127 -12.11 15.81 -9.42
N ALA A 128 -12.78 16.97 -9.59
CA ALA A 128 -13.86 17.37 -8.70
C ALA A 128 -15.07 16.44 -8.79
N VAL A 129 -15.43 15.96 -9.99
CA VAL A 129 -16.48 14.95 -10.18
C VAL A 129 -16.09 13.63 -9.51
N ALA A 130 -14.88 13.13 -9.77
CA ALA A 130 -14.37 11.89 -9.17
C ALA A 130 -14.33 11.94 -7.64
N GLY A 131 -13.76 13.02 -7.09
CA GLY A 131 -13.70 13.23 -5.64
C GLY A 131 -15.08 13.34 -4.99
N ALA A 132 -16.06 13.93 -5.69
CA ALA A 132 -17.42 14.09 -5.17
C ALA A 132 -18.28 12.82 -5.30
N LEU A 133 -18.03 11.97 -6.29
CA LEU A 133 -18.82 10.74 -6.53
C LEU A 133 -18.26 9.48 -5.87
N ARG A 134 -16.99 9.46 -5.44
CA ARG A 134 -16.36 8.23 -4.90
C ARG A 134 -17.15 7.60 -3.74
N ASP A 135 -17.80 8.42 -2.91
CA ASP A 135 -18.54 8.01 -1.71
C ASP A 135 -20.07 7.99 -1.94
N VAL A 136 -20.54 8.18 -3.18
CA VAL A 136 -21.98 8.29 -3.51
C VAL A 136 -22.52 6.95 -3.99
N ALA A 137 -23.29 6.27 -3.13
CA ALA A 137 -23.83 4.93 -3.38
C ALA A 137 -24.80 4.82 -4.58
N VAL A 138 -25.42 5.93 -4.99
CA VAL A 138 -26.35 5.95 -6.15
C VAL A 138 -25.69 6.43 -7.46
N ALA A 139 -24.36 6.62 -7.45
CA ALA A 139 -23.62 7.06 -8.62
C ALA A 139 -23.72 6.04 -9.77
N PRO A 140 -23.95 6.46 -11.04
CA PRO A 140 -24.10 5.52 -12.14
C PRO A 140 -22.81 4.72 -12.39
N PRO A 141 -22.88 3.38 -12.50
CA PRO A 141 -21.69 2.55 -12.71
C PRO A 141 -20.89 2.93 -13.97
N ALA A 142 -21.57 3.28 -15.07
CA ALA A 142 -20.92 3.70 -16.30
C ALA A 142 -20.06 4.98 -16.12
N LEU A 143 -20.55 5.94 -15.33
CA LEU A 143 -19.83 7.18 -15.05
C LEU A 143 -18.60 6.92 -14.17
N ILE A 144 -18.75 6.08 -13.14
CA ILE A 144 -17.64 5.66 -12.28
C ILE A 144 -16.57 4.92 -13.09
N ALA A 145 -16.98 4.02 -13.98
CA ALA A 145 -16.11 3.30 -14.90
C ALA A 145 -15.32 4.22 -15.84
N THR A 146 -15.94 5.30 -16.35
CA THR A 146 -15.25 6.32 -17.15
C THR A 146 -14.18 7.03 -16.33
N LEU A 147 -14.52 7.50 -15.11
CA LEU A 147 -13.58 8.21 -14.24
C LEU A 147 -12.43 7.30 -13.77
N ALA A 148 -12.70 6.02 -13.52
CA ALA A 148 -11.68 5.03 -13.14
C ALA A 148 -10.65 4.77 -14.25
N ARG A 149 -11.01 5.00 -15.52
CA ARG A 149 -10.13 4.85 -16.70
C ARG A 149 -9.54 6.17 -17.17
N ASP A 150 -9.74 7.26 -16.44
CA ASP A 150 -9.16 8.54 -16.80
C ASP A 150 -7.63 8.45 -16.81
N VAL A 151 -7.02 9.05 -17.83
CA VAL A 151 -5.56 9.07 -18.00
C VAL A 151 -4.86 9.89 -16.90
N ALA A 152 -5.58 10.84 -16.30
CA ALA A 152 -5.06 11.68 -15.23
C ALA A 152 -5.23 10.99 -13.87
N ARG A 153 -4.09 10.77 -13.19
CA ARG A 153 -4.05 10.18 -11.85
C ARG A 153 -4.98 10.90 -10.85
N GLU A 154 -5.03 12.23 -10.88
CA GLU A 154 -5.88 13.05 -9.99
C GLU A 154 -7.38 12.72 -10.10
N VAL A 155 -7.81 12.18 -11.23
CA VAL A 155 -9.21 11.81 -11.51
C VAL A 155 -9.45 10.35 -11.15
N ALA A 156 -8.59 9.45 -11.61
CA ALA A 156 -8.80 8.01 -11.47
C ALA A 156 -8.44 7.47 -10.08
N GLU A 157 -7.40 7.98 -9.42
CA GLU A 157 -6.91 7.46 -8.14
C GLU A 157 -7.98 7.45 -7.03
N PRO A 158 -8.79 8.52 -6.82
CA PRO A 158 -9.87 8.50 -5.83
C PRO A 158 -10.90 7.40 -6.08
N ILE A 159 -11.18 7.09 -7.36
CA ILE A 159 -12.15 6.08 -7.75
C ILE A 159 -11.57 4.68 -7.54
N LEU A 160 -10.36 4.43 -8.06
CA LEU A 160 -9.68 3.14 -7.96
C LEU A 160 -9.41 2.76 -6.50
N ARG A 161 -9.05 3.72 -5.65
CA ARG A 161 -8.68 3.48 -4.26
C ARG A 161 -9.85 3.35 -3.29
N SER A 162 -10.93 4.09 -3.50
CA SER A 162 -11.95 4.27 -2.46
C SER A 162 -13.39 4.11 -2.93
N CYS A 163 -13.66 4.06 -4.24
CA CYS A 163 -15.05 3.97 -4.70
C CYS A 163 -15.67 2.61 -4.35
N ILE A 164 -16.82 2.66 -3.67
CA ILE A 164 -17.58 1.49 -3.20
C ILE A 164 -18.30 0.79 -4.36
N ASN A 165 -18.70 1.55 -5.38
CA ASN A 165 -19.53 1.07 -6.49
C ASN A 165 -18.74 0.58 -7.71
N LEU A 166 -17.40 0.48 -7.61
CA LEU A 166 -16.58 -0.04 -8.68
C LEU A 166 -16.51 -1.58 -8.54
N PRO A 167 -17.15 -2.36 -9.44
CA PRO A 167 -17.21 -3.81 -9.29
C PRO A 167 -15.87 -4.47 -9.59
N ASP A 168 -15.64 -5.64 -9.01
CA ASP A 168 -14.39 -6.40 -9.18
C ASP A 168 -14.06 -6.71 -10.65
N GLN A 169 -15.07 -7.03 -11.45
CA GLN A 169 -14.91 -7.27 -12.89
C GLN A 169 -14.28 -6.06 -13.60
N GLU A 170 -14.63 -4.87 -13.16
CA GLU A 170 -14.11 -3.63 -13.73
C GLU A 170 -12.69 -3.34 -13.27
N LEU A 171 -12.38 -3.59 -12.00
CA LEU A 171 -11.01 -3.52 -11.47
C LEU A 171 -10.08 -4.48 -12.23
N ILE A 172 -10.51 -5.72 -12.45
CA ILE A 172 -9.76 -6.73 -13.21
C ILE A 172 -9.56 -6.28 -14.65
N ALA A 173 -10.60 -5.75 -15.30
CA ALA A 173 -10.50 -5.23 -16.66
C ALA A 173 -9.52 -4.05 -16.77
N ILE A 174 -9.50 -3.15 -15.77
CA ILE A 174 -8.56 -2.03 -15.71
C ILE A 174 -7.12 -2.52 -15.54
N VAL A 175 -6.89 -3.47 -14.62
CA VAL A 175 -5.57 -4.08 -14.40
C VAL A 175 -5.06 -4.75 -15.67
N ALA A 176 -5.91 -5.48 -16.40
CA ALA A 176 -5.54 -6.15 -17.63
C ALA A 176 -5.28 -5.17 -18.79
N ALA A 177 -6.05 -4.10 -18.90
CA ALA A 177 -5.91 -3.12 -19.98
C ALA A 177 -4.77 -2.13 -19.76
N GLN A 178 -4.45 -1.79 -18.50
CA GLN A 178 -3.51 -0.73 -18.14
C GLN A 178 -2.64 -1.15 -16.93
N PRO A 179 -1.56 -1.93 -17.14
CA PRO A 179 -0.62 -2.29 -16.08
C PRO A 179 0.32 -1.13 -15.74
N ILE A 180 -0.27 0.05 -15.47
CA ILE A 180 0.47 1.25 -15.09
C ILE A 180 0.76 1.15 -13.59
N PRO A 181 2.03 1.32 -13.14
CA PRO A 181 2.41 1.06 -11.75
C PRO A 181 1.55 1.77 -10.69
N TRP A 182 1.21 3.05 -10.92
CA TRP A 182 0.39 3.80 -9.96
C TRP A 182 -1.07 3.33 -9.92
N VAL A 183 -1.61 2.77 -11.02
CA VAL A 183 -2.97 2.18 -11.07
C VAL A 183 -3.00 0.93 -10.22
N LEU A 184 -2.02 0.03 -10.42
CA LEU A 184 -1.88 -1.19 -9.64
C LEU A 184 -1.70 -0.89 -8.16
N GLU A 185 -0.88 0.09 -7.83
CA GLU A 185 -0.70 0.56 -6.45
C GLU A 185 -2.00 1.14 -5.87
N ALA A 186 -2.75 1.95 -6.62
CA ALA A 186 -4.02 2.53 -6.15
C ALA A 186 -5.06 1.44 -5.82
N ILE A 187 -5.17 0.41 -6.67
CA ILE A 187 -6.06 -0.73 -6.45
C ILE A 187 -5.58 -1.57 -5.25
N ALA A 188 -4.27 -1.81 -5.13
CA ALA A 188 -3.70 -2.53 -3.99
C ALA A 188 -3.91 -1.82 -2.64
N ARG A 189 -4.12 -0.49 -2.63
CA ARG A 189 -4.39 0.32 -1.42
C ARG A 189 -5.86 0.39 -1.02
N ARG A 190 -6.78 -0.30 -1.70
CA ARG A 190 -8.20 -0.35 -1.32
C ARG A 190 -8.35 -0.96 0.07
N GLU A 191 -9.27 -0.46 0.88
CA GLU A 191 -9.49 -0.96 2.25
C GLU A 191 -9.86 -2.46 2.28
N LYS A 192 -10.64 -2.90 1.29
CA LYS A 192 -10.99 -4.30 1.08
C LYS A 192 -10.75 -4.66 -0.38
N LEU A 193 -10.08 -5.79 -0.60
CA LEU A 193 -9.81 -6.31 -1.94
C LEU A 193 -10.17 -7.79 -1.98
N SER A 194 -11.00 -8.17 -2.96
CA SER A 194 -11.37 -9.56 -3.15
C SER A 194 -10.21 -10.37 -3.75
N PRO A 195 -10.18 -11.70 -3.53
CA PRO A 195 -9.15 -12.56 -4.10
C PRO A 195 -8.96 -12.43 -5.61
N PRO A 196 -10.01 -12.42 -6.45
CA PRO A 196 -9.83 -12.29 -7.90
C PRO A 196 -9.11 -11.00 -8.32
N VAL A 197 -9.37 -9.88 -7.63
CA VAL A 197 -8.72 -8.60 -7.94
C VAL A 197 -7.29 -8.57 -7.39
N ALA A 198 -7.08 -9.10 -6.18
CA ALA A 198 -5.76 -9.22 -5.57
C ALA A 198 -4.82 -10.05 -6.46
N ASP A 199 -5.28 -11.22 -6.90
CA ASP A 199 -4.54 -12.12 -7.78
C ASP A 199 -4.23 -11.45 -9.13
N ALA A 200 -5.18 -10.72 -9.71
CA ALA A 200 -4.97 -9.98 -10.96
C ALA A 200 -3.88 -8.91 -10.82
N VAL A 201 -3.83 -8.18 -9.70
CA VAL A 201 -2.76 -7.21 -9.40
C VAL A 201 -1.43 -7.92 -9.19
N ALA A 202 -1.41 -9.03 -8.47
CA ALA A 202 -0.21 -9.81 -8.20
C ALA A 202 0.41 -10.37 -9.50
N ALA A 203 -0.43 -10.86 -10.42
CA ALA A 203 -0.01 -11.42 -11.70
C ALA A 203 0.74 -10.43 -12.60
N GLN A 204 0.58 -9.13 -12.42
CA GLN A 204 1.33 -8.11 -13.18
C GLN A 204 2.81 -8.04 -12.79
N GLY A 205 3.19 -8.55 -11.60
CA GLY A 205 4.58 -8.58 -11.15
C GLY A 205 5.19 -7.21 -10.80
N ASP A 206 4.37 -6.15 -10.65
CA ASP A 206 4.86 -4.85 -10.21
C ASP A 206 5.28 -4.88 -8.73
N ARG A 207 6.54 -4.54 -8.47
CA ARG A 207 7.14 -4.68 -7.12
C ARG A 207 6.45 -3.82 -6.07
N VAL A 208 6.04 -2.60 -6.43
CA VAL A 208 5.45 -1.65 -5.47
C VAL A 208 4.01 -2.05 -5.18
N ALA A 209 3.24 -2.41 -6.21
CA ALA A 209 1.88 -2.90 -6.07
C ALA A 209 1.83 -4.22 -5.29
N THR A 210 2.70 -5.19 -5.59
CA THR A 210 2.77 -6.44 -4.82
C THR A 210 3.14 -6.20 -3.36
N ALA A 211 4.14 -5.36 -3.07
CA ALA A 211 4.50 -5.03 -1.69
C ALA A 211 3.34 -4.34 -0.94
N THR A 212 2.62 -3.46 -1.62
CA THR A 212 1.45 -2.76 -1.09
C THR A 212 0.30 -3.72 -0.82
N LEU A 213 0.03 -4.63 -1.75
CA LEU A 213 -1.00 -5.66 -1.64
C LEU A 213 -0.73 -6.59 -0.45
N LEU A 214 0.52 -7.04 -0.31
CA LEU A 214 0.93 -7.91 0.80
C LEU A 214 0.93 -7.21 2.17
N ALA A 215 1.08 -5.89 2.18
CA ALA A 215 0.97 -5.08 3.40
C ALA A 215 -0.48 -4.71 3.74
N ASN A 216 -1.43 -4.94 2.84
CA ASN A 216 -2.83 -4.58 3.01
C ASN A 216 -3.58 -5.67 3.80
N PRO A 217 -4.03 -5.41 5.05
CA PRO A 217 -4.71 -6.41 5.86
C PRO A 217 -6.11 -6.80 5.33
N GLY A 218 -6.72 -5.94 4.50
CA GLY A 218 -8.02 -6.18 3.89
C GLY A 218 -7.95 -6.81 2.50
N ALA A 219 -6.75 -7.12 2.01
CA ALA A 219 -6.56 -7.92 0.81
C ALA A 219 -6.38 -9.40 1.17
N SER A 220 -7.09 -10.27 0.46
CA SER A 220 -6.91 -11.71 0.52
C SER A 220 -6.44 -12.18 -0.84
N LEU A 221 -5.37 -12.96 -0.91
CA LEU A 221 -4.94 -13.66 -2.12
C LEU A 221 -5.49 -15.09 -2.09
N SER A 222 -5.76 -15.67 -3.26
CA SER A 222 -6.05 -17.11 -3.33
C SER A 222 -4.77 -17.93 -3.15
N ASP A 223 -4.91 -19.23 -2.86
CA ASP A 223 -3.75 -20.14 -2.79
C ASP A 223 -2.97 -20.12 -4.11
N GLN A 224 -3.68 -20.15 -5.25
CA GLN A 224 -3.08 -20.04 -6.58
C GLN A 224 -2.34 -18.71 -6.80
N GLY A 225 -2.91 -17.60 -6.32
CA GLY A 225 -2.27 -16.28 -6.40
C GLY A 225 -1.00 -16.19 -5.56
N MET A 226 -0.97 -16.84 -4.39
CA MET A 226 0.21 -16.93 -3.54
C MET A 226 1.29 -17.80 -4.15
N ASP A 227 0.93 -18.96 -4.70
CA ASP A 227 1.88 -19.87 -5.39
C ASP A 227 2.55 -19.17 -6.57
N GLY A 228 1.77 -18.46 -7.40
CA GLY A 228 2.30 -17.69 -8.53
C GLY A 228 3.29 -16.59 -8.11
N LEU A 229 3.06 -15.92 -6.97
CA LEU A 229 4.00 -14.93 -6.42
C LEU A 229 5.32 -15.57 -5.97
N VAL A 230 5.26 -16.77 -5.37
CA VAL A 230 6.43 -17.50 -4.91
C VAL A 230 7.24 -18.02 -6.10
N GLU A 231 6.60 -18.69 -7.06
CA GLU A 231 7.24 -19.22 -8.28
C GLU A 231 7.90 -18.11 -9.10
N GLY A 232 7.18 -17.01 -9.36
CA GLY A 232 7.72 -15.85 -10.08
C GLY A 232 8.94 -15.25 -9.39
N ARG A 233 8.99 -15.31 -8.05
CA ARG A 233 10.14 -14.82 -7.29
C ARG A 233 11.33 -15.76 -7.35
N LEU A 234 11.09 -17.07 -7.25
CA LEU A 234 12.12 -18.11 -7.36
C LEU A 234 12.79 -18.07 -8.74
N ALA A 235 12.01 -17.87 -9.81
CA ALA A 235 12.53 -17.67 -11.17
C ALA A 235 13.42 -16.42 -11.27
N ALA A 236 13.03 -15.29 -10.65
CA ALA A 236 13.83 -14.07 -10.64
C ALA A 236 15.14 -14.18 -9.85
N THR A 237 15.22 -15.08 -8.85
CA THR A 237 16.43 -15.33 -8.05
C THR A 237 17.47 -16.24 -8.72
N GLN A 238 17.15 -16.86 -9.85
CA GLN A 238 18.14 -17.62 -10.65
C GLN A 238 19.19 -16.71 -11.33
N ASN A 239 19.04 -15.38 -11.22
CA ASN A 239 20.07 -14.41 -11.56
C ASN A 239 20.96 -14.12 -10.33
N PRO A 240 22.24 -14.57 -10.30
CA PRO A 240 23.09 -14.59 -9.10
C PRO A 240 23.47 -13.22 -8.53
N ALA A 241 23.12 -12.12 -9.20
CA ALA A 241 23.37 -10.75 -8.74
C ALA A 241 22.26 -10.18 -7.83
N THR A 242 21.14 -10.89 -7.65
CA THR A 242 19.97 -10.36 -6.93
C THR A 242 19.63 -11.19 -5.70
N ILE A 243 20.48 -11.11 -4.68
CA ILE A 243 20.04 -11.42 -3.30
C ILE A 243 19.08 -10.30 -2.90
N VAL A 244 17.80 -10.46 -3.25
CA VAL A 244 16.80 -9.49 -2.82
C VAL A 244 16.42 -9.82 -1.37
N LYS A 245 16.74 -8.88 -0.48
CA LYS A 245 16.17 -8.82 0.87
C LYS A 245 14.68 -9.14 0.81
N PRO A 246 14.17 -10.15 1.54
CA PRO A 246 12.74 -10.35 1.66
C PRO A 246 12.21 -9.20 2.53
N LEU A 247 11.74 -8.13 1.90
CA LEU A 247 10.83 -7.19 2.53
C LEU A 247 9.45 -7.87 2.55
N LEU A 248 9.31 -8.88 3.41
CA LEU A 248 8.03 -9.45 3.76
C LEU A 248 7.45 -8.57 4.88
N PRO A 249 6.28 -7.94 4.69
CA PRO A 249 5.59 -7.22 5.77
C PRO A 249 5.38 -8.14 6.99
N PRO A 250 5.50 -7.65 8.24
CA PRO A 250 5.44 -8.47 9.46
C PRO A 250 4.20 -9.37 9.58
N GLY A 251 3.04 -8.92 9.07
CA GLY A 251 1.80 -9.70 9.06
C GLY A 251 1.84 -10.92 8.14
N LEU A 252 2.66 -10.86 7.08
CA LEU A 252 2.82 -11.91 6.08
C LEU A 252 3.72 -13.06 6.59
N LEU A 253 4.73 -12.75 7.41
CA LEU A 253 5.61 -13.76 8.06
C LEU A 253 4.85 -14.72 8.98
N GLY A 254 3.79 -14.24 9.64
CA GLY A 254 2.93 -15.07 10.50
C GLY A 254 1.99 -16.01 9.73
N ARG A 255 1.53 -15.59 8.55
CA ARG A 255 0.65 -16.40 7.68
C ARG A 255 1.44 -17.36 6.81
N LEU A 256 2.52 -16.90 6.19
CA LEU A 256 3.45 -17.72 5.42
C LEU A 256 4.12 -18.79 6.28
N SER A 257 4.45 -18.52 7.55
CA SER A 257 5.03 -19.57 8.42
C SER A 257 4.13 -20.79 8.55
N ARG A 258 2.82 -20.58 8.67
CA ARG A 258 1.86 -21.67 8.88
C ARG A 258 1.62 -22.46 7.59
N ILE A 259 1.50 -21.75 6.47
CA ILE A 259 1.29 -22.36 5.14
C ILE A 259 2.56 -23.11 4.69
N ILE A 260 3.74 -22.51 4.91
CA ILE A 260 5.03 -23.16 4.65
C ILE A 260 5.21 -24.38 5.56
N ASP A 261 4.83 -24.31 6.85
CA ASP A 261 4.92 -25.47 7.76
C ASP A 261 4.07 -26.66 7.28
N ASP A 262 2.85 -26.42 6.79
CA ASP A 262 1.96 -27.47 6.29
C ASP A 262 2.41 -28.01 4.92
N SER A 263 2.88 -27.13 4.03
CA SER A 263 3.41 -27.49 2.71
C SER A 263 4.73 -28.27 2.79
N VAL A 264 5.69 -27.79 3.59
CA VAL A 264 6.96 -28.48 3.85
C VAL A 264 6.70 -29.85 4.47
N ARG A 265 5.75 -29.96 5.41
CA ARG A 265 5.38 -31.26 5.99
C ARG A 265 4.81 -32.22 4.93
N GLY A 266 3.97 -31.73 4.02
CA GLY A 266 3.41 -32.52 2.92
C GLY A 266 4.46 -33.00 1.92
N GLU A 267 5.34 -32.11 1.47
CA GLU A 267 6.45 -32.41 0.56
C GLU A 267 7.44 -33.43 1.15
N LEU A 268 7.80 -33.28 2.44
CA LEU A 268 8.71 -34.23 3.09
C LEU A 268 8.10 -35.63 3.22
N VAL A 269 6.77 -35.74 3.38
CA VAL A 269 6.07 -37.04 3.34
C VAL A 269 6.12 -37.63 1.93
N ALA A 270 5.84 -36.81 0.91
CA ALA A 270 5.84 -37.23 -0.49
C ALA A 270 7.21 -37.72 -0.97
N HIS A 271 8.29 -37.13 -0.45
CA HIS A 271 9.67 -37.51 -0.75
C HIS A 271 10.27 -38.58 0.16
N GLY A 272 9.47 -39.20 1.04
CA GLY A 272 9.86 -40.39 1.79
C GLY A 272 10.81 -40.13 2.96
N PHE A 273 10.89 -38.89 3.47
CA PHE A 273 11.67 -38.59 4.68
C PHE A 273 11.04 -39.26 5.90
N ASP A 274 11.89 -39.82 6.77
CA ASP A 274 11.43 -40.47 7.99
C ASP A 274 10.86 -39.48 9.01
N ARG A 275 10.32 -39.96 10.14
CA ARG A 275 9.70 -39.06 11.13
C ARG A 275 10.73 -38.14 11.82
N GLU A 276 11.97 -38.58 11.96
CA GLU A 276 12.99 -37.89 12.74
C GLU A 276 13.59 -36.75 11.91
N ASP A 277 13.97 -37.04 10.67
CA ASP A 277 14.42 -36.06 9.67
C ASP A 277 13.37 -34.97 9.42
N ARG A 278 12.09 -35.35 9.36
CA ARG A 278 10.98 -34.41 9.21
C ARG A 278 10.88 -33.44 10.38
N GLN A 279 11.02 -33.94 11.60
CA GLN A 279 10.95 -33.10 12.79
C GLN A 279 12.13 -32.13 12.83
N GLU A 280 13.32 -32.58 12.44
CA GLU A 280 14.50 -31.72 12.37
C GLU A 280 14.33 -30.60 11.34
N ILE A 281 13.88 -30.92 10.13
CA ILE A 281 13.67 -29.93 9.05
C ILE A 281 12.58 -28.91 9.43
N VAL A 282 11.47 -29.36 10.02
CA VAL A 282 10.41 -28.47 10.52
C VAL A 282 10.95 -27.56 11.63
N ALA A 283 11.71 -28.10 12.59
CA ALA A 283 12.30 -27.31 13.67
C ALA A 283 13.29 -26.26 13.16
N VAL A 284 14.10 -26.57 12.14
CA VAL A 284 14.98 -25.60 11.49
C VAL A 284 14.18 -24.53 10.76
N THR A 285 13.10 -24.90 10.08
CA THR A 285 12.23 -23.98 9.33
C THR A 285 11.54 -22.98 10.26
N GLN A 286 10.95 -23.47 11.36
CA GLN A 286 10.29 -22.64 12.37
C GLN A 286 11.24 -21.65 13.03
N ARG A 287 12.44 -22.09 13.39
CA ARG A 287 13.48 -21.26 14.00
C ARG A 287 13.92 -20.12 13.08
N ARG A 288 14.06 -20.38 11.77
CA ARG A 288 14.35 -19.36 10.76
C ARG A 288 13.21 -18.37 10.56
N LEU A 289 11.96 -18.83 10.69
CA LEU A 289 10.77 -17.96 10.64
C LEU A 289 10.67 -17.07 11.89
N GLU A 290 10.95 -17.61 13.07
CA GLU A 290 11.05 -16.83 14.31
C GLU A 290 12.15 -15.78 14.23
N TRP A 291 13.31 -16.14 13.68
CA TRP A 291 14.40 -15.21 13.42
C TRP A 291 13.98 -14.03 12.54
N ALA A 292 13.24 -14.31 11.46
CA ALA A 292 12.70 -13.30 10.57
C ALA A 292 11.66 -12.39 11.26
N ARG A 293 10.82 -12.93 12.16
CA ARG A 293 9.87 -12.13 12.95
C ARG A 293 10.58 -11.14 13.89
N ASP A 294 11.64 -11.58 14.55
CA ASP A 294 12.40 -10.73 15.48
C ASP A 294 13.25 -9.67 14.76
N TYR A 295 13.73 -9.95 13.54
CA TYR A 295 14.43 -8.96 12.72
C TYR A 295 13.55 -7.74 12.38
N VAL A 296 12.23 -7.93 12.26
CA VAL A 296 11.29 -6.84 11.93
C VAL A 296 11.03 -5.90 13.12
N LYS A 297 11.30 -6.32 14.37
CA LYS A 297 11.07 -5.51 15.57
C LYS A 297 12.02 -4.30 15.72
N ARG A 298 12.99 -4.11 14.82
CA ARG A 298 14.00 -3.02 14.85
C ARG A 298 14.77 -2.92 16.17
N GLU A 299 14.87 -4.00 16.94
CA GLU A 299 15.73 -4.07 18.12
C GLU A 299 17.21 -3.92 17.68
N PRO A 300 18.02 -3.07 18.33
CA PRO A 300 19.45 -3.01 18.07
C PRO A 300 20.10 -4.39 18.28
N ALA A 301 20.98 -4.79 17.36
CA ALA A 301 21.60 -6.11 17.35
C ALA A 301 22.29 -6.50 18.67
N GLU A 302 22.91 -5.51 19.34
CA GLU A 302 23.59 -5.68 20.62
C GLU A 302 22.60 -5.95 21.76
N ALA A 303 21.47 -5.23 21.80
CA ALA A 303 20.40 -5.44 22.77
C ALA A 303 19.78 -6.84 22.60
N LYS A 304 19.55 -7.25 21.35
CA LYS A 304 19.03 -8.60 21.03
C LYS A 304 19.98 -9.69 21.50
N ALA A 305 21.29 -9.55 21.26
CA ALA A 305 22.29 -10.54 21.67
C ALA A 305 22.41 -10.63 23.20
N LEU A 306 22.37 -9.50 23.91
CA LEU A 306 22.36 -9.45 25.37
C LEU A 306 21.12 -10.13 25.96
N ARG A 307 19.94 -9.84 25.41
CA ARG A 307 18.68 -10.47 25.81
C ARG A 307 18.74 -12.00 25.63
N LEU A 308 19.17 -12.47 24.46
CA LEU A 308 19.28 -13.91 24.19
C LEU A 308 20.34 -14.60 25.07
N LYS A 309 21.42 -13.90 25.45
CA LYS A 309 22.38 -14.42 26.44
C LYS A 309 21.75 -14.53 27.82
N ALA A 310 21.03 -13.50 28.27
CA ALA A 310 20.33 -13.49 29.57
C ALA A 310 19.25 -14.58 29.65
N GLU A 311 18.56 -14.87 28.54
CA GLU A 311 17.58 -15.96 28.43
C GLU A 311 18.23 -17.35 28.27
N GLY A 312 19.56 -17.44 28.15
CA GLY A 312 20.28 -18.71 27.90
C GLY A 312 20.06 -19.30 26.49
N ARG A 313 19.49 -18.51 25.56
CA ARG A 313 19.09 -18.92 24.21
C ARG A 313 20.10 -18.57 23.12
N LEU A 314 21.25 -17.98 23.46
CA LEU A 314 22.31 -17.65 22.51
C LEU A 314 23.09 -18.91 22.09
N SER A 315 22.47 -19.83 21.36
CA SER A 315 23.05 -21.09 20.89
C SER A 315 23.85 -20.93 19.58
N GLU A 316 24.61 -21.97 19.19
CA GLU A 316 25.29 -22.02 17.88
C GLU A 316 24.29 -21.87 16.72
N GLU A 317 23.12 -22.46 16.86
CA GLU A 317 22.08 -22.51 15.84
C GLU A 317 21.55 -21.10 15.55
N VAL A 318 21.41 -20.27 16.59
CA VAL A 318 21.05 -18.86 16.46
C VAL A 318 22.12 -18.07 15.71
N VAL A 319 23.40 -18.34 16.00
CA VAL A 319 24.53 -17.71 15.28
C VAL A 319 24.54 -18.17 13.81
N TRP A 320 24.26 -19.45 13.56
CA TRP A 320 24.16 -20.01 12.22
C TRP A 320 23.05 -19.36 11.39
N ASP A 321 21.87 -19.19 11.99
CA ASP A 321 20.75 -18.53 11.33
C ASP A 321 21.10 -17.07 11.04
N ALA A 322 21.65 -16.33 12.02
CA ALA A 322 22.09 -14.95 11.81
C ALA A 322 23.12 -14.82 10.67
N LEU A 323 24.07 -15.75 10.58
CA LEU A 323 25.06 -15.85 9.49
C LEU A 323 24.41 -16.13 8.13
N SER A 324 23.41 -17.00 8.11
CA SER A 324 22.64 -17.34 6.90
C SER A 324 21.88 -16.13 6.36
N TRP A 325 21.30 -15.34 7.27
CA TRP A 325 20.58 -14.09 6.99
C TRP A 325 21.47 -12.87 6.75
N GLY A 326 22.78 -12.96 7.04
CA GLY A 326 23.74 -11.87 6.81
C GLY A 326 23.64 -10.72 7.82
N ASP A 327 23.08 -10.97 9.01
CA ASP A 327 23.00 -9.97 10.09
C ASP A 327 24.38 -9.81 10.77
N LYS A 328 25.26 -9.06 10.11
CA LYS A 328 26.64 -8.84 10.57
C LYS A 328 26.70 -8.21 11.96
N GLY A 329 25.76 -7.31 12.27
CA GLY A 329 25.69 -6.63 13.56
C GLY A 329 25.39 -7.62 14.69
N PHE A 330 24.38 -8.47 14.50
CA PHE A 330 24.06 -9.50 15.50
C PHE A 330 25.15 -10.54 15.61
N VAL A 331 25.69 -11.04 14.51
CA VAL A 331 26.77 -12.04 14.52
C VAL A 331 27.98 -11.52 15.30
N ARG A 332 28.39 -10.26 15.09
CA ARG A 332 29.47 -9.63 15.86
C ARG A 332 29.16 -9.61 17.35
N ALA A 333 27.97 -9.14 17.73
CA ALA A 333 27.57 -9.07 19.13
C ALA A 333 27.47 -10.46 19.78
N ALA A 334 26.93 -11.44 19.07
CA ALA A 334 26.82 -12.82 19.53
C ALA A 334 28.19 -13.48 19.72
N LEU A 335 29.11 -13.32 18.76
CA LEU A 335 30.47 -13.84 18.86
C LEU A 335 31.24 -13.17 20.02
N ALA A 336 31.12 -11.86 20.18
CA ALA A 336 31.72 -11.11 21.28
C ALA A 336 31.25 -11.66 22.64
N LEU A 337 29.94 -11.85 22.78
CA LEU A 337 29.33 -12.35 24.00
C LEU A 337 29.64 -13.82 24.31
N ARG A 338 29.80 -14.67 23.28
CA ARG A 338 30.13 -16.09 23.45
C ARG A 338 31.61 -16.36 23.65
N ALA A 339 32.48 -15.59 22.98
CA ALA A 339 33.93 -15.71 23.10
C ALA A 339 34.51 -14.90 24.28
N ASP A 340 33.65 -14.13 24.96
CA ASP A 340 34.00 -13.19 26.02
C ASP A 340 35.06 -12.17 25.57
N LEU A 341 34.79 -11.52 24.43
CA LEU A 341 35.68 -10.54 23.79
C LEU A 341 34.95 -9.22 23.53
N ALA A 342 35.71 -8.13 23.44
CA ALA A 342 35.16 -6.84 23.02
C ALA A 342 34.65 -6.90 21.55
N PRO A 343 33.48 -6.30 21.22
CA PRO A 343 32.94 -6.31 19.86
C PRO A 343 33.90 -5.76 18.79
N ASP A 344 34.69 -4.74 19.13
CA ASP A 344 35.67 -4.13 18.21
C ASP A 344 36.84 -5.09 17.91
N LEU A 345 37.22 -5.91 18.88
CA LEU A 345 38.24 -6.93 18.70
C LEU A 345 37.76 -8.04 17.77
N VAL A 346 36.52 -8.50 17.96
CA VAL A 346 35.86 -9.46 17.07
C VAL A 346 35.80 -8.93 15.64
N GLN A 347 35.43 -7.65 15.47
CA GLN A 347 35.40 -7.00 14.17
C GLN A 347 36.78 -7.00 13.51
N ARG A 348 37.83 -6.59 14.25
CA ARG A 348 39.22 -6.62 13.75
C ARG A 348 39.67 -8.00 13.31
N ILE A 349 39.33 -9.05 14.08
CA ILE A 349 39.66 -10.44 13.71
C ILE A 349 38.97 -10.82 12.39
N ILE A 350 37.68 -10.51 12.24
CA ILE A 350 36.91 -10.79 11.03
C ILE A 350 37.47 -10.03 9.82
N ASP A 351 37.83 -8.76 10.01
CA ASP A 351 38.34 -7.87 8.96
C ASP A 351 39.72 -8.29 8.44
N THR A 352 40.48 -9.08 9.20
CA THR A 352 41.74 -9.65 8.68
C THR A 352 41.53 -10.60 7.49
N GLN A 353 40.30 -11.09 7.31
CA GLN A 353 39.96 -12.12 6.33
C GLN A 353 40.93 -13.31 6.37
N SER A 354 41.46 -13.63 7.56
CA SER A 354 42.31 -14.79 7.78
C SER A 354 41.45 -15.98 8.17
N ALA A 355 41.46 -17.03 7.35
CA ALA A 355 40.75 -18.27 7.65
C ALA A 355 41.13 -18.81 9.04
N ARG A 356 42.43 -18.78 9.38
CA ARG A 356 42.94 -19.28 10.67
C ARG A 356 42.43 -18.45 11.85
N ALA A 357 42.44 -17.12 11.74
CA ALA A 357 41.99 -16.24 12.81
C ALA A 357 40.48 -16.37 13.05
N ILE A 358 39.68 -16.43 11.97
CA ILE A 358 38.23 -16.62 12.04
C ILE A 358 37.88 -17.99 12.62
N THR A 359 38.59 -19.05 12.22
CA THR A 359 38.41 -20.39 12.79
C THR A 359 38.72 -20.42 14.28
N ALA A 360 39.81 -19.77 14.73
CA ALA A 360 40.15 -19.72 16.15
C ALA A 360 39.12 -18.93 16.97
N LEU A 361 38.57 -17.84 16.41
CA LEU A 361 37.47 -17.09 17.01
C LEU A 361 36.20 -17.94 17.18
N ALA A 362 35.83 -18.71 16.16
CA ALA A 362 34.66 -19.60 16.23
C ALA A 362 34.86 -20.70 17.29
N TRP A 363 36.07 -21.26 17.39
CA TRP A 363 36.43 -22.22 18.43
C TRP A 363 36.32 -21.61 19.84
N ARG A 364 36.85 -20.40 20.07
CA ARG A 364 36.72 -19.71 21.36
C ARG A 364 35.26 -19.41 21.72
N ALA A 365 34.43 -19.09 20.72
CA ALA A 365 32.99 -18.91 20.90
C ALA A 365 32.23 -20.23 21.15
N GLY A 366 32.93 -21.37 21.22
CA GLY A 366 32.36 -22.69 21.44
C GLY A 366 31.43 -23.12 20.30
N LEU A 367 31.75 -22.75 19.06
CA LEU A 367 31.00 -23.14 17.87
C LEU A 367 31.66 -24.33 17.19
N SER A 368 30.90 -25.12 16.43
CA SER A 368 31.45 -26.20 15.63
C SER A 368 32.29 -25.70 14.44
N MET A 369 33.15 -26.57 13.91
CA MET A 369 33.92 -26.27 12.71
C MET A 369 33.02 -26.04 11.48
N ARG A 370 31.83 -26.65 11.46
CA ARG A 370 30.82 -26.40 10.43
C ARG A 370 30.39 -24.94 10.45
N CYS A 371 30.11 -24.39 11.63
CA CYS A 371 29.74 -22.99 11.80
C CYS A 371 30.92 -22.06 11.52
N ALA A 372 32.13 -22.44 11.93
CA ALA A 372 33.37 -21.71 11.61
C ALA A 372 33.60 -21.59 10.10
N ARG A 373 33.29 -22.62 9.31
CA ARG A 373 33.40 -22.58 7.84
C ARG A 373 32.38 -21.62 7.22
N LEU A 374 31.14 -21.62 7.72
CA LEU A 374 30.12 -20.66 7.27
C LEU A 374 30.52 -19.22 7.61
N LEU A 375 31.04 -18.99 8.82
CA LEU A 375 31.55 -17.69 9.25
C LEU A 375 32.65 -17.20 8.30
N GLN A 376 33.66 -18.02 8.01
CA GLN A 376 34.73 -17.68 7.05
C GLN A 376 34.16 -17.24 5.69
N LEU A 377 33.23 -18.03 5.12
CA LEU A 377 32.60 -17.71 3.83
C LEU A 377 31.86 -16.36 3.89
N LYS A 378 31.10 -16.11 4.96
CA LYS A 378 30.31 -14.88 5.14
C LYS A 378 31.16 -13.66 5.49
N SER A 379 32.39 -13.85 5.96
CA SER A 379 33.40 -12.80 6.14
C SER A 379 34.06 -12.35 4.82
N GLY A 380 33.73 -12.98 3.69
CA GLY A 380 34.21 -12.59 2.36
C GLY A 380 35.43 -13.36 1.86
N LEU A 381 35.80 -14.47 2.52
CA LEU A 381 36.84 -15.37 2.03
C LEU A 381 36.36 -16.16 0.79
N PRO A 382 37.16 -16.25 -0.29
CA PRO A 382 36.82 -17.10 -1.42
C PRO A 382 36.90 -18.59 -1.02
N PRO A 383 36.11 -19.48 -1.66
CA PRO A 383 36.06 -20.90 -1.31
C PRO A 383 37.42 -21.60 -1.28
N THR A 384 38.36 -21.16 -2.13
CA THR A 384 39.73 -21.72 -2.24
C THR A 384 40.62 -21.41 -1.03
N LYS A 385 40.27 -20.41 -0.22
CA LYS A 385 41.05 -20.00 0.97
C LYS A 385 40.42 -20.45 2.29
N LEU A 386 39.31 -21.20 2.24
CA LEU A 386 38.63 -21.67 3.44
C LEU A 386 39.41 -22.81 4.11
N LEU A 387 39.43 -22.80 5.44
CA LEU A 387 39.81 -23.95 6.23
C LEU A 387 38.62 -24.89 6.37
N ASN A 388 38.84 -26.15 6.01
CA ASN A 388 37.85 -27.21 6.11
C ASN A 388 38.10 -28.06 7.37
N ALA A 389 37.05 -28.76 7.82
CA ALA A 389 37.14 -29.67 8.97
C ALA A 389 38.06 -30.86 8.67
N ARG A 390 38.71 -31.39 9.72
CA ARG A 390 39.33 -32.72 9.70
C ARG A 390 38.28 -33.75 10.09
N ASN A 391 38.34 -34.94 9.50
CA ASN A 391 37.39 -36.04 9.77
C ASN A 391 35.89 -35.65 9.68
N GLY A 392 35.56 -34.61 8.90
CA GLY A 392 34.20 -34.11 8.74
C GLY A 392 33.69 -33.17 9.85
N VAL A 393 34.24 -33.22 11.07
CA VAL A 393 33.71 -32.46 12.23
C VAL A 393 34.78 -31.70 13.01
N ASP A 394 36.02 -32.19 13.03
CA ASP A 394 37.08 -31.68 13.88
C ASP A 394 37.69 -30.39 13.33
N TYR A 395 38.20 -29.55 14.24
CA TYR A 395 38.99 -28.40 13.88
C TYR A 395 40.31 -28.83 13.22
N PRO A 396 40.75 -28.17 12.13
CA PRO A 396 41.98 -28.51 11.42
C PRO A 396 43.26 -28.03 12.13
N MET A 397 43.12 -27.20 13.18
CA MET A 397 44.21 -26.65 13.98
C MET A 397 44.15 -27.23 15.39
N THR A 398 45.31 -27.40 16.03
CA THR A 398 45.37 -27.78 17.45
C THR A 398 44.94 -26.63 18.35
N GLU A 399 44.57 -26.91 19.60
CA GLU A 399 44.20 -25.86 20.57
C GLU A 399 45.33 -24.84 20.77
N GLU A 400 46.59 -25.29 20.84
CA GLU A 400 47.76 -24.42 20.93
C GLU A 400 47.86 -23.48 19.72
N GLN A 401 47.60 -23.97 18.51
CA GLN A 401 47.59 -23.15 17.30
C GLN A 401 46.43 -22.15 17.31
N MET A 402 45.26 -22.53 17.83
CA MET A 402 44.11 -21.62 17.94
C MET A 402 44.35 -20.53 18.97
N ARG A 403 44.91 -20.87 20.14
CA ARG A 403 45.34 -19.88 21.15
C ARG A 403 46.42 -18.95 20.60
N TRP A 404 47.41 -19.49 19.89
CA TRP A 404 48.45 -18.67 19.25
C TRP A 404 47.87 -17.66 18.25
N GLN A 405 46.90 -18.07 17.43
CA GLN A 405 46.22 -17.17 16.49
C GLN A 405 45.47 -16.04 17.21
N LEU A 406 44.82 -16.33 18.33
CA LEU A 406 44.10 -15.34 19.14
C LEU A 406 45.07 -14.42 19.91
N GLY A 407 46.21 -14.96 20.35
CA GLY A 407 47.28 -14.21 21.02
C GLY A 407 47.86 -13.08 20.15
N LEU A 408 47.87 -13.23 18.82
CA LEU A 408 48.25 -12.15 17.89
C LEU A 408 47.37 -10.89 18.03
N PHE A 409 46.18 -11.03 18.59
CA PHE A 409 45.23 -9.95 18.83
C PHE A 409 45.15 -9.52 20.31
N GLY A 410 46.06 -10.02 21.16
CA GLY A 410 46.09 -9.72 22.60
C GLY A 410 45.04 -10.48 23.42
N VAL A 411 44.66 -11.67 22.94
CA VAL A 411 43.67 -12.54 23.60
C VAL A 411 44.40 -13.75 24.20
N GLU A 412 44.35 -13.89 25.52
CA GLU A 412 44.89 -15.05 26.27
C GLU A 412 44.01 -16.30 26.18
#